data_AF-A0A2N2G0C1-F1
#
_entry.id   AF-A0A2N2G0C1-F1
#
_cell.length_a   1.000
_cell.length_b   1.000
_cell.length_c   1.000
_cell.angle_alpha   90.00
_cell.angle_beta   90.00
_cell.angle_gamma   90.00
#
_symmetry.space_group_name_H-M   'P 1'
#
loop_
_entity.id
_entity.type
_entity.pdbx_description
1 polymer ?
#
loop_
_entity_poly.entity_id
_entity_poly.type
_entity_poly.pdbx_seq_one_letter_code
_entity_poly.pdbx_strand_id
1 'polypeptide(L)'
;SDKRLHFVQRQRDEAHRFVINFHKKQKRKEDKQISLLQLHGIGEAKVKKLLLYFGTFEAIKNANLETLKEVLNEKDAIVLLNHFTSNRN
;
A
#
# COMPACT_ATOMS: atom_id res chain seq x y z
N SER A 1 45.62 -1.73 -4.58
CA SER A 1 44.35 -1.70 -3.84
C SER A 1 44.09 -0.26 -3.42
N ASP A 2 43.46 0.51 -4.30
CA ASP A 2 43.25 1.94 -4.08
C ASP A 2 42.07 2.17 -3.13
N LYS A 3 42.38 2.59 -1.89
CA LYS A 3 41.39 2.87 -0.82
C LYS A 3 40.25 3.79 -1.27
N ARG A 4 40.52 4.70 -2.21
CA ARG A 4 39.52 5.63 -2.77
C ARG A 4 38.47 4.91 -3.63
N LEU A 5 38.88 3.91 -4.41
CA LEU A 5 37.97 3.12 -5.25
C LEU A 5 37.01 2.30 -4.39
N HIS A 6 37.54 1.68 -3.32
CA HIS A 6 36.73 0.91 -2.37
C HIS A 6 35.71 1.75 -1.61
N PHE A 7 36.03 3.01 -1.28
CA PHE A 7 35.09 3.91 -0.62
C PHE A 7 33.89 4.25 -1.51
N VAL A 8 34.13 4.59 -2.78
CA VAL A 8 33.06 4.89 -3.74
C VAL A 8 32.20 3.66 -4.03
N GLN A 9 32.82 2.48 -4.14
CA GLN A 9 32.10 1.22 -4.30
C GLN A 9 31.16 0.96 -3.11
N ARG A 10 31.65 1.10 -1.88
CA ARG A 10 30.83 0.94 -0.68
C ARG A 10 29.64 1.91 -0.66
N GLN A 11 29.85 3.17 -1.03
CA GLN A 11 28.77 4.16 -1.04
C GLN A 11 27.69 3.82 -2.09
N ARG A 12 28.09 3.29 -3.25
CA ARG A 12 27.17 2.80 -4.28
C ARG A 12 26.37 1.60 -3.77
N ASP A 13 27.03 0.66 -3.11
CA ASP A 13 26.38 -0.55 -2.62
C ASP A 13 25.36 -0.24 -1.51
N GLU A 14 25.65 0.73 -0.63
CA GLU A 14 24.67 1.22 0.35
C GLU A 14 23.51 1.97 -0.28
N ALA A 15 23.73 2.77 -1.33
CA ALA A 15 22.65 3.43 -2.07
C ALA A 15 21.73 2.40 -2.74
N HIS A 16 22.31 1.39 -3.39
CA HIS A 16 21.55 0.31 -4.02
C HIS A 16 20.78 -0.51 -2.98
N ARG A 17 21.42 -0.85 -1.85
CA ARG A 17 20.78 -1.53 -0.71
C ARG A 17 19.63 -0.71 -0.13
N PHE A 18 19.78 0.60 0.01
CA PHE A 18 18.71 1.48 0.49
C PHE A 18 17.51 1.46 -0.46
N VAL A 19 17.73 1.61 -1.76
CA VAL A 19 16.67 1.59 -2.77
C VAL A 19 15.91 0.26 -2.76
N ILE A 20 16.63 -0.87 -2.75
CA ILE A 20 16.01 -2.22 -2.68
C ILE A 20 15.18 -2.36 -1.40
N ASN A 21 15.75 -1.99 -0.25
CA ASN A 21 15.07 -2.11 1.03
C ASN A 21 13.83 -1.22 1.10
N PHE A 22 13.88 -0.02 0.53
CA PHE A 22 12.76 0.90 0.46
C PHE A 22 11.60 0.30 -0.35
N HIS A 23 11.85 -0.13 -1.59
CA HIS A 23 10.82 -0.78 -2.41
C HIS A 23 10.28 -2.05 -1.76
N LYS A 24 11.13 -2.86 -1.13
CA LYS A 24 10.70 -4.07 -0.41
C LYS A 24 9.85 -3.75 0.83
N LYS A 25 10.09 -2.62 1.50
CA LYS A 25 9.25 -2.16 2.62
C LYS A 25 7.91 -1.64 2.12
N GLN A 26 7.90 -0.87 1.04
CA GLN A 26 6.67 -0.39 0.42
C GLN A 26 5.78 -1.54 -0.05
N LYS A 27 6.34 -2.49 -0.81
CA LYS A 27 5.60 -3.68 -1.26
C LYS A 27 5.01 -4.50 -0.11
N ARG A 28 5.79 -4.72 0.96
CA ARG A 28 5.27 -5.41 2.17
C ARG A 28 4.13 -4.67 2.86
N LYS A 29 4.13 -3.33 2.84
CA LYS A 29 3.02 -2.52 3.39
C LYS A 29 1.75 -2.73 2.54
N GLU A 30 1.89 -2.68 1.22
CA GLU A 30 0.79 -2.93 0.27
C GLU A 30 0.23 -4.35 0.43
N ASP A 31 1.08 -5.37 0.44
CA ASP A 31 0.67 -6.77 0.60
C ASP A 31 -0.09 -6.99 1.93
N LYS A 32 0.38 -6.38 3.03
CA LYS A 32 -0.29 -6.43 4.33
C LYS A 32 -1.68 -5.77 4.28
N GLN A 33 -1.81 -4.65 3.58
CA GLN A 33 -3.10 -3.96 3.42
C GLN A 33 -4.07 -4.79 2.57
N ILE A 34 -3.61 -5.41 1.49
CA ILE A 34 -4.42 -6.33 0.67
C ILE A 34 -4.89 -7.51 1.52
N SER A 35 -3.98 -8.18 2.23
CA SER A 35 -4.31 -9.32 3.09
C SER A 35 -5.31 -8.95 4.17
N LEU A 36 -5.18 -7.76 4.77
CA LEU A 36 -6.15 -7.26 5.75
C LEU A 36 -7.53 -7.08 5.12
N LEU A 37 -7.63 -6.45 3.95
CA LEU A 37 -8.92 -6.25 3.26
C LEU A 37 -9.57 -7.58 2.86
N GLN A 38 -8.78 -8.57 2.46
CA GLN A 38 -9.26 -9.92 2.14
C GLN A 38 -9.93 -10.59 3.35
N LEU A 39 -9.36 -10.47 4.55
CA LEU A 39 -9.97 -10.99 5.78
C LEU A 39 -11.33 -10.38 6.09
N HIS A 40 -11.60 -9.16 5.61
CA HIS A 40 -12.87 -8.45 5.79
C HIS A 40 -13.87 -8.69 4.65
N GLY A 41 -13.66 -9.72 3.83
CA GLY A 41 -14.56 -10.08 2.73
C GLY A 41 -14.34 -9.28 1.44
N ILE A 42 -13.31 -8.42 1.40
CA ILE A 42 -12.95 -7.65 0.21
C ILE A 42 -11.81 -8.36 -0.51
N GLY A 43 -12.18 -9.22 -1.47
CA GLY A 43 -11.23 -9.99 -2.26
C GLY A 43 -10.23 -9.13 -3.05
N GLU A 44 -9.13 -9.75 -3.49
CA GLU A 44 -8.02 -9.09 -4.20
C GLU A 44 -8.48 -8.29 -5.43
N ALA A 45 -9.45 -8.81 -6.18
CA ALA A 45 -9.98 -8.16 -7.38
C ALA A 45 -10.61 -6.79 -7.06
N LYS A 46 -11.34 -6.68 -5.95
CA LYS A 46 -11.95 -5.43 -5.49
C LYS A 46 -10.88 -4.44 -5.04
N VAL A 47 -9.85 -4.92 -4.33
CA VAL A 47 -8.73 -4.08 -3.88
C VAL A 47 -7.91 -3.54 -5.06
N LYS A 48 -7.63 -4.39 -6.06
CA LYS A 48 -6.97 -3.95 -7.31
C LYS A 48 -7.78 -2.89 -8.04
N LYS A 49 -9.12 -3.04 -8.10
CA LYS A 49 -10.01 -2.05 -8.71
C LYS A 49 -9.98 -0.72 -7.98
N LEU A 50 -10.00 -0.75 -6.64
CA LEU A 50 -9.83 0.45 -5.81
C LEU A 50 -8.47 1.10 -6.01
N LEU A 51 -7.38 0.33 -6.03
CA LEU A 51 -6.03 0.85 -6.30
C LEU A 51 -5.92 1.46 -7.69
N LEU A 52 -6.58 0.90 -8.70
CA LEU A 52 -6.60 1.47 -10.04
C LEU A 52 -7.33 2.81 -10.09
N TYR A 53 -8.42 2.95 -9.33
CA TYR A 53 -9.23 4.18 -9.29
C TYR A 53 -8.58 5.28 -8.43
N PHE A 54 -8.15 4.94 -7.21
CA PHE A 54 -7.64 5.89 -6.22
C PHE A 54 -6.11 6.05 -6.26
N GLY A 55 -5.39 5.14 -6.93
CA GLY A 55 -3.93 5.12 -7.02
C GLY A 55 -3.23 4.61 -5.76
N THR A 56 -3.66 5.03 -4.57
CA THR A 56 -2.99 4.69 -3.30
C THR A 56 -3.97 4.25 -2.22
N PHE A 57 -3.47 3.45 -1.27
CA PHE A 57 -4.25 3.05 -0.08
C PHE A 57 -4.62 4.22 0.84
N GLU A 58 -3.81 5.28 0.84
CA GLU A 58 -4.12 6.49 1.61
C GLU A 58 -5.31 7.25 1.00
N ALA A 59 -5.38 7.33 -0.32
CA ALA A 59 -6.55 7.86 -1.01
C ALA A 59 -7.80 7.02 -0.74
N ILE A 60 -7.69 5.68 -0.76
CA ILE A 60 -8.81 4.78 -0.40
C ILE A 60 -9.25 5.00 1.06
N LYS A 61 -8.31 5.17 2.00
CA LYS A 61 -8.61 5.41 3.42
C LYS A 61 -9.32 6.75 3.66
N ASN A 62 -9.03 7.74 2.83
CA ASN A 62 -9.63 9.08 2.91
C ASN A 62 -10.85 9.26 2.00
N ALA A 63 -11.20 8.26 1.20
CA ALA A 63 -12.34 8.31 0.30
C ALA A 63 -13.66 8.34 1.07
N ASN A 64 -14.64 9.06 0.51
CA ASN A 64 -16.00 9.12 1.04
C ASN A 64 -16.81 7.90 0.60
N LEU A 65 -17.91 7.63 1.32
CA LEU A 65 -18.80 6.51 1.02
C LEU A 65 -19.30 6.54 -0.43
N GLU A 66 -19.69 7.71 -0.95
CA GLU A 66 -20.17 7.86 -2.33
C GLU A 66 -19.11 7.41 -3.35
N THR A 67 -17.87 7.86 -3.20
CA THR A 67 -16.78 7.48 -4.11
C THR A 67 -16.43 5.99 -4.00
N LEU A 68 -16.55 5.40 -2.82
CA LEU A 68 -16.40 3.95 -2.64
C LEU A 68 -17.55 3.18 -3.32
N LYS A 69 -18.77 3.71 -3.33
CA LYS A 69 -19.94 3.13 -4.02
C LYS A 69 -19.86 3.21 -5.54
N GLU A 70 -19.08 4.14 -6.11
CA GLU A 70 -18.82 4.18 -7.56
C GLU A 70 -17.99 2.98 -8.02
N VAL A 71 -17.10 2.49 -7.16
CA VAL A 71 -16.15 1.41 -7.51
C VAL A 71 -16.64 0.04 -7.03
N LEU A 72 -17.33 -0.01 -5.89
CA LEU A 72 -17.78 -1.21 -5.18
C LEU A 72 -19.27 -1.19 -4.84
N ASN A 73 -19.80 -2.34 -4.42
CA ASN A 73 -21.17 -2.44 -3.92
C ASN A 73 -21.31 -1.75 -2.55
N GLU A 74 -22.52 -1.29 -2.25
CA GLU A 74 -22.85 -0.58 -1.01
C GLU A 74 -22.41 -1.33 0.27
N LYS A 75 -22.63 -2.65 0.31
CA LYS A 75 -22.21 -3.47 1.45
C LYS A 75 -20.71 -3.44 1.68
N ASP A 76 -19.91 -3.57 0.62
CA ASP A 76 -18.45 -3.58 0.72
C ASP A 76 -17.92 -2.20 1.10
N ALA A 77 -18.50 -1.14 0.53
CA ALA A 77 -18.13 0.25 0.82
C ALA A 77 -18.36 0.59 2.30
N ILE A 78 -19.48 0.16 2.88
CA ILE A 78 -19.79 0.36 4.30
C ILE A 78 -18.79 -0.39 5.20
N VAL A 79 -18.50 -1.66 4.89
CA VAL A 79 -17.53 -2.46 5.66
C VAL A 79 -16.15 -1.80 5.66
N LEU A 80 -15.71 -1.33 4.50
CA LEU A 80 -14.41 -0.69 4.32
C LEU A 80 -14.34 0.66 5.07
N LEU A 81 -15.41 1.47 5.01
CA LEU A 81 -15.51 2.73 5.76
C LEU A 81 -15.46 2.50 7.28
N ASN A 82 -16.25 1.56 7.79
CA ASN A 82 -16.31 1.22 9.22
C ASN A 82 -14.96 0.72 9.75
N HIS A 83 -14.23 -0.06 8.96
CA HIS A 83 -12.89 -0.50 9.33
C HIS A 83 -11.92 0.70 9.46
N PHE A 84 -11.95 1.64 8.51
CA PHE A 84 -11.06 2.79 8.54
C PHE A 84 -11.42 3.82 9.62
N THR A 85 -12.69 3.93 10.02
CA THR A 85 -13.12 4.77 11.15
C THR A 85 -12.78 4.16 12.50
N SER A 86 -12.96 2.83 12.67
CA SER A 86 -12.61 2.11 13.90
C SER A 86 -11.11 2.24 14.24
N ASN A 87 -10.24 2.21 13.22
CA ASN A 87 -8.78 2.35 13.38
C ASN A 87 -8.30 3.82 13.52
N ARG A 88 -9.20 4.79 13.72
CA ARG A 88 -8.86 6.20 14.04
C ARG A 88 -8.94 6.53 15.55
N ASN A 89 -9.53 5.65 16.36
CA ASN A 89 -9.56 5.76 17.83
C ASN A 89 -8.48 4.88 18.47
#